data_AF-A0A3S0XXN4-F1
#
_entry.id   AF-A0A3S0XXN4-F1
#
_cell.length_a   1.000
_cell.length_b   1.000
_cell.length_c   1.000
_cell.angle_alpha   90.00
_cell.angle_beta   90.00
_cell.angle_gamma   90.00
#
_symmetry.space_group_name_H-M   'P 1'
#
loop_
_entity.id
_entity.type
_entity.pdbx_description
1 polymer ?
#
loop_
_entity_poly.entity_id
_entity_poly.type
_entity_poly.pdbx_seq_one_letter_code
_entity_poly.pdbx_strand_id
1 'polypeptide(L)'
;MTTVNNFPKLWLKLRRRFLHYLGFAIKKPDWIFMFCFSRIHFIRYLVQIIYKEKMIISYEGNSIFESLEVDHAVYTLKKEGIYLGINLPEPILREITEFSKHLIYLGDGNSQFSFNITDREKVEKRRNKKFITGYNFDISSLCPAIKNLEKDPKLWEIANKYFEKKPVNIISRIWWMFVQEKEVEERVKGVFRFHYDLEDYWCLKFMFYLTDVDIYSGPHVCVRSSHKKKKLIYQLSLLRERDDDDIINYYGSENVLTICEQAGFGFVEDPFCFHKGTIPVQKDRLILEVKFTLNHYE
;
A
#
# COMPACT_ATOMS: atom_id res chain seq x y z
N MET A 1 -7.31 -29.17 -20.65
CA MET A 1 -6.93 -28.07 -21.55
C MET A 1 -8.19 -27.43 -22.11
N THR A 2 -8.61 -26.31 -21.54
CA THR A 2 -9.59 -25.40 -22.14
C THR A 2 -9.02 -24.00 -22.00
N THR A 3 -8.25 -23.58 -23.00
CA THR A 3 -7.80 -22.19 -23.14
C THR A 3 -9.02 -21.34 -23.47
N VAL A 4 -9.77 -20.94 -22.43
CA VAL A 4 -10.76 -19.87 -22.56
C VAL A 4 -10.03 -18.67 -23.13
N ASN A 5 -10.49 -18.20 -24.29
CA ASN A 5 -9.84 -17.14 -25.05
C ASN A 5 -9.95 -15.82 -24.26
N ASN A 6 -8.99 -15.57 -23.37
CA ASN A 6 -8.95 -14.43 -22.45
C ASN A 6 -8.59 -13.10 -23.15
N PHE A 7 -8.36 -13.12 -24.46
CA PHE A 7 -7.94 -11.97 -25.25
C PHE A 7 -8.91 -10.77 -25.19
N PRO A 8 -10.25 -10.96 -25.31
CA PRO A 8 -11.19 -9.84 -25.25
C PRO A 8 -11.24 -9.18 -23.87
N LYS A 9 -11.17 -9.98 -22.80
CA LYS A 9 -11.13 -9.48 -21.41
C LYS A 9 -9.84 -8.71 -21.14
N LEU A 10 -8.71 -9.24 -21.61
CA LEU A 10 -7.41 -8.60 -21.48
C LEU A 10 -7.37 -7.25 -22.21
N TRP A 11 -7.87 -7.21 -23.45
CA TRP A 11 -7.92 -5.98 -24.25
C TRP A 11 -8.82 -4.91 -23.60
N LEU A 12 -10.00 -5.29 -23.09
CA LEU A 12 -10.87 -4.38 -22.35
C LEU A 12 -10.20 -3.81 -21.11
N LYS A 13 -9.47 -4.64 -20.36
CA LYS A 13 -8.72 -4.21 -19.17
C LYS A 13 -7.60 -3.24 -19.53
N LEU A 14 -6.82 -3.55 -20.58
CA LEU A 14 -5.75 -2.68 -21.07
C LEU A 14 -6.30 -1.34 -21.59
N ARG A 15 -7.41 -1.36 -22.35
CA ARG A 15 -8.07 -0.14 -22.86
C ARG A 15 -8.55 0.77 -21.73
N ARG A 16 -9.20 0.22 -20.69
CA ARG A 16 -9.65 1.01 -19.53
C ARG A 16 -8.49 1.66 -18.80
N ARG A 17 -7.41 0.89 -18.55
CA ARG A 17 -6.19 1.42 -17.93
C ARG A 17 -5.55 2.50 -18.77
N PHE A 18 -5.45 2.30 -20.07
CA PHE A 18 -4.92 3.29 -21.00
C PHE A 18 -5.70 4.61 -20.93
N LEU A 19 -7.04 4.56 -20.99
CA LEU A 19 -7.86 5.78 -20.89
C LEU A 19 -7.68 6.50 -19.55
N HIS A 20 -7.62 5.74 -18.45
CA HIS A 20 -7.38 6.30 -17.12
C HIS A 20 -5.99 6.96 -17.03
N TYR A 21 -4.94 6.26 -17.46
CA TYR A 21 -3.57 6.77 -17.44
C TYR A 21 -3.36 7.94 -18.40
N LEU A 22 -4.03 7.95 -19.56
CA LEU A 22 -3.98 9.07 -20.49
C LEU A 22 -4.59 10.34 -19.85
N GLY A 23 -5.74 10.21 -19.19
CA GLY A 23 -6.35 11.32 -18.47
C GLY A 23 -5.45 11.89 -17.36
N PHE A 24 -4.71 11.03 -16.66
CA PHE A 24 -3.74 11.46 -15.66
C PHE A 24 -2.49 12.09 -16.27
N ALA A 25 -1.94 11.47 -17.33
CA ALA A 25 -0.74 11.95 -18.03
C ALA A 25 -0.93 13.32 -18.68
N ILE A 26 -2.13 13.65 -19.16
CA ILE A 26 -2.44 15.00 -19.66
C ILE A 26 -2.33 16.05 -18.55
N LYS A 27 -2.74 15.69 -17.32
CA LYS A 27 -2.70 16.61 -16.16
C LYS A 27 -1.31 16.70 -15.53
N LYS A 28 -0.56 15.59 -15.52
CA LYS A 28 0.76 15.45 -14.91
C LYS A 28 1.70 14.66 -15.84
N PRO A 29 2.36 15.33 -16.80
CA PRO A 29 3.17 14.66 -17.81
C PRO A 29 4.43 14.03 -17.21
N ASP A 30 5.00 14.59 -16.15
CA ASP A 30 6.12 14.03 -15.39
C ASP A 30 5.79 12.66 -14.76
N TRP A 31 4.55 12.46 -14.30
CA TRP A 31 4.09 11.18 -13.77
C TRP A 31 4.18 10.05 -14.82
N ILE A 32 3.91 10.30 -16.11
CA ILE A 32 3.96 9.23 -17.11
C ILE A 32 5.39 8.70 -17.28
N PHE A 33 6.38 9.59 -17.24
CA PHE A 33 7.78 9.21 -17.30
C PHE A 33 8.15 8.39 -16.08
N MET A 34 7.77 8.86 -14.88
CA MET A 34 7.94 8.07 -13.66
C MET A 34 7.27 6.70 -13.79
N PHE A 35 6.00 6.61 -14.14
CA PHE A 35 5.25 5.34 -14.21
C PHE A 35 5.82 4.35 -15.25
N CYS A 36 6.32 4.86 -16.38
CA CYS A 36 6.95 4.03 -17.41
C CYS A 36 8.32 3.51 -16.98
N PHE A 37 9.14 4.34 -16.34
CA PHE A 37 10.54 4.02 -16.07
C PHE A 37 10.81 3.50 -14.65
N SER A 38 9.97 3.81 -13.67
CA SER A 38 10.11 3.38 -12.27
C SER A 38 9.96 1.86 -12.07
N ARG A 39 9.50 1.13 -13.08
CA ARG A 39 9.45 -0.34 -13.10
C ARG A 39 10.78 -1.02 -13.42
N ILE A 40 11.76 -0.27 -13.92
CA ILE A 40 13.07 -0.80 -14.31
C ILE A 40 14.05 -0.53 -13.17
N HIS A 41 14.62 -1.58 -12.55
CA HIS A 41 15.51 -1.45 -11.39
C HIS A 41 16.64 -0.46 -11.66
N PHE A 42 17.33 -0.63 -12.80
CA PHE A 42 18.46 0.21 -13.19
C PHE A 42 18.09 1.70 -13.18
N ILE A 43 16.90 2.05 -13.70
CA ILE A 43 16.47 3.46 -13.75
C ILE A 43 16.14 3.98 -12.36
N ARG A 44 15.52 3.18 -11.47
CA ARG A 44 15.28 3.57 -10.06
C ARG A 44 16.57 3.96 -9.34
N TYR A 45 17.63 3.16 -9.52
CA TYR A 45 18.95 3.46 -8.94
C TYR A 45 19.61 4.68 -9.60
N LEU A 46 19.51 4.82 -10.93
CA LEU A 46 20.03 5.99 -11.64
C LEU A 46 19.36 7.29 -11.15
N VAL A 47 18.04 7.29 -10.99
CA VAL A 47 17.29 8.44 -10.48
C VAL A 47 17.74 8.78 -9.06
N GLN A 48 17.95 7.79 -8.19
CA GLN A 48 18.49 8.02 -6.84
C GLN A 48 19.82 8.78 -6.88
N ILE A 49 20.74 8.40 -7.77
CA ILE A 49 22.05 9.05 -7.90
C ILE A 49 21.89 10.51 -8.37
N ILE A 50 21.04 10.73 -9.38
CA ILE A 50 20.83 12.06 -10.00
C ILE A 50 20.02 12.99 -9.09
N TYR A 51 19.20 12.44 -8.20
CA TYR A 51 18.33 13.21 -7.31
C TYR A 51 19.16 14.13 -6.39
N LYS A 52 18.93 15.44 -6.49
CA LYS A 52 19.83 16.45 -5.92
C LYS A 52 19.65 16.69 -4.42
N GLU A 53 18.46 16.47 -3.86
CA GLU A 53 18.21 16.78 -2.45
C GLU A 53 18.96 15.81 -1.53
N LYS A 54 19.95 16.37 -0.83
CA LYS A 54 20.80 15.63 0.11
C LYS A 54 20.12 15.45 1.47
N MET A 55 20.66 14.50 2.22
CA MET A 55 20.23 13.89 3.49
C MET A 55 20.10 14.84 4.71
N ILE A 56 19.86 16.14 4.55
CA ILE A 56 19.82 17.06 5.70
C ILE A 56 18.39 17.17 6.23
N ILE A 57 18.05 16.32 7.21
CA ILE A 57 16.89 16.47 8.09
C ILE A 57 17.40 16.41 9.53
N SER A 58 17.07 17.41 10.35
CA SER A 58 17.11 17.25 11.80
C SER A 58 15.81 16.58 12.24
N TYR A 59 15.92 15.41 12.88
CA TYR A 59 14.77 14.72 13.45
C TYR A 59 14.54 15.28 14.85
N GLU A 60 13.73 16.32 14.97
CA GLU A 60 13.39 16.92 16.26
C GLU A 60 12.20 16.20 16.89
N GLY A 61 12.31 15.92 18.20
CA GLY A 61 11.25 15.33 19.01
C GLY A 61 11.53 13.89 19.47
N ASN A 62 10.70 13.41 20.39
CA ASN A 62 10.73 12.02 20.84
C ASN A 62 9.84 11.17 19.95
N SER A 63 10.36 10.03 19.50
CA SER A 63 9.56 9.05 18.77
C SER A 63 8.59 8.34 19.70
N ILE A 64 7.40 8.02 19.20
CA ILE A 64 6.45 7.15 19.90
C ILE A 64 6.87 5.67 19.85
N PHE A 65 7.84 5.32 18.99
CA PHE A 65 8.36 3.97 18.84
C PHE A 65 9.68 3.79 19.61
N GLU A 66 9.64 3.87 20.94
CA GLU A 66 10.84 3.89 21.78
C GLU A 66 11.82 2.72 21.50
N SER A 67 11.30 1.50 21.35
CA SER A 67 12.08 0.28 21.12
C SER A 67 12.48 0.01 19.65
N LEU A 68 12.10 0.87 18.71
CA LEU A 68 12.39 0.65 17.29
C LEU A 68 13.85 0.94 16.95
N GLU A 69 14.60 -0.11 16.58
CA GLU A 69 15.97 -0.01 16.09
C GLU A 69 16.01 0.35 14.60
N VAL A 70 16.18 1.65 14.30
CA VAL A 70 16.11 2.19 12.93
C VAL A 70 17.10 1.50 11.98
N ASP A 71 18.35 1.31 12.38
CA ASP A 71 19.37 0.73 11.51
C ASP A 71 19.07 -0.73 11.16
N HIS A 72 18.53 -1.49 12.12
CA HIS A 72 18.09 -2.85 11.87
C HIS A 72 16.88 -2.89 10.93
N ALA A 73 15.91 -1.98 11.10
CA ALA A 73 14.77 -1.84 10.21
C ALA A 73 15.20 -1.53 8.77
N VAL A 74 16.12 -0.56 8.59
CA VAL A 74 16.65 -0.19 7.27
C VAL A 74 17.46 -1.32 6.64
N TYR A 75 18.31 -2.00 7.42
CA TYR A 75 19.05 -3.17 6.94
C TYR A 75 18.10 -4.25 6.41
N THR A 76 17.06 -4.58 7.19
CA THR A 76 16.05 -5.57 6.82
C THR A 76 15.26 -5.13 5.60
N LEU A 77 14.85 -3.86 5.51
CA LEU A 77 14.19 -3.30 4.33
C LEU A 77 15.05 -3.40 3.06
N LYS A 78 16.33 -3.03 3.12
CA LYS A 78 17.24 -3.16 1.96
C LYS A 78 17.42 -4.63 1.56
N LYS A 79 17.37 -5.55 2.52
CA LYS A 79 17.49 -6.99 2.29
C LYS A 79 16.20 -7.61 1.71
N GLU A 80 15.07 -7.37 2.34
CA GLU A 80 13.81 -8.12 2.17
C GLU A 80 12.68 -7.26 1.59
N GLY A 81 12.82 -5.94 1.58
CA GLY A 81 11.80 -5.02 1.05
C GLY A 81 10.59 -4.85 1.97
N ILE A 82 10.63 -5.47 3.14
CA ILE A 82 9.64 -5.35 4.21
C ILE A 82 10.32 -5.49 5.56
N TYR A 83 9.84 -4.77 6.57
CA TYR A 83 10.22 -4.91 7.98
C TYR A 83 8.97 -4.89 8.85
N LEU A 84 8.94 -5.78 9.85
CA LEU A 84 7.79 -6.01 10.73
C LEU A 84 8.07 -5.51 12.15
N GLY A 85 7.02 -5.26 12.93
CA GLY A 85 7.13 -4.96 14.37
C GLY A 85 7.27 -3.48 14.71
N ILE A 86 6.79 -2.58 13.84
CA ILE A 86 6.64 -1.14 14.14
C ILE A 86 5.30 -0.94 14.85
N ASN A 87 5.20 -1.43 16.09
CA ASN A 87 3.92 -1.53 16.77
C ASN A 87 3.47 -0.18 17.35
N LEU A 88 2.21 0.19 17.11
CA LEU A 88 1.58 1.36 17.72
C LEU A 88 1.50 1.18 19.23
N PRO A 89 1.91 2.18 20.04
CA PRO A 89 1.60 2.20 21.46
C PRO A 89 0.08 2.18 21.68
N GLU A 90 -0.36 1.46 22.70
CA GLU A 90 -1.79 1.28 23.01
C GLU A 90 -2.60 2.61 23.10
N PRO A 91 -2.10 3.71 23.71
CA PRO A 91 -2.82 4.98 23.68
C PRO A 91 -3.05 5.54 22.27
N ILE A 92 -2.05 5.40 21.38
CA ILE A 92 -2.11 5.86 19.99
C ILE A 92 -3.09 5.00 19.19
N LEU A 93 -3.03 3.67 19.35
CA LEU A 93 -3.98 2.74 18.73
C LEU A 93 -5.43 3.08 19.11
N ARG A 94 -5.69 3.29 20.41
CA ARG A 94 -7.03 3.62 20.91
C ARG A 94 -7.55 4.92 20.32
N GLU A 95 -6.76 5.99 20.31
CA GLU A 95 -7.17 7.28 19.76
C GLU A 95 -7.56 7.15 18.27
N ILE A 96 -6.72 6.49 17.47
CA ILE A 96 -6.95 6.31 16.02
C ILE A 96 -8.18 5.44 15.78
N THR A 97 -8.35 4.37 16.56
CA THR A 97 -9.47 3.44 16.41
C THR A 97 -10.79 4.11 16.77
N GLU A 98 -10.85 4.87 17.87
CA GLU A 98 -12.06 5.64 18.22
C GLU A 98 -12.37 6.72 17.17
N PHE A 99 -11.36 7.46 16.71
CA PHE A 99 -11.50 8.44 15.65
C PHE A 99 -12.08 7.81 14.36
N SER A 100 -11.62 6.61 13.99
CA SER A 100 -12.06 5.92 12.77
C SER A 100 -13.56 5.62 12.74
N LYS A 101 -14.20 5.41 13.90
CA LYS A 101 -15.65 5.12 13.98
C LYS A 101 -16.52 6.30 13.55
N HIS A 102 -15.97 7.52 13.59
CA HIS A 102 -16.66 8.76 13.27
C HIS A 102 -16.31 9.30 11.88
N LEU A 103 -15.50 8.59 11.10
CA LEU A 103 -15.14 8.99 9.75
C LEU A 103 -16.25 8.70 8.74
N ILE A 104 -16.34 9.60 7.75
CA ILE A 104 -17.09 9.36 6.52
C ILE A 104 -16.17 8.67 5.52
N TYR A 105 -16.47 7.44 5.15
CA TYR A 105 -15.72 6.66 4.18
C TYR A 105 -16.31 6.77 2.77
N LEU A 106 -15.46 6.64 1.76
CA LEU A 106 -15.83 6.55 0.35
C LEU A 106 -15.84 5.08 -0.09
N GLY A 107 -17.01 4.55 -0.43
CA GLY A 107 -17.21 3.18 -0.89
C GLY A 107 -16.49 2.92 -2.21
N ASP A 108 -15.59 1.94 -2.23
CA ASP A 108 -14.67 1.65 -3.33
C ASP A 108 -13.88 2.89 -3.82
N GLY A 109 -13.65 3.86 -2.95
CA GLY A 109 -12.97 5.12 -3.28
C GLY A 109 -13.82 6.11 -4.10
N ASN A 110 -15.13 5.90 -4.21
CA ASN A 110 -16.03 6.76 -4.98
C ASN A 110 -16.78 7.75 -4.07
N SER A 111 -16.65 9.05 -4.35
CA SER A 111 -17.30 10.13 -3.59
C SER A 111 -18.83 10.08 -3.61
N GLN A 112 -19.45 9.44 -4.60
CA GLN A 112 -20.91 9.26 -4.66
C GLN A 112 -21.43 8.21 -3.66
N PHE A 113 -20.52 7.41 -3.10
CA PHE A 113 -20.80 6.31 -2.18
C PHE A 113 -20.23 6.61 -0.79
N SER A 114 -20.46 7.82 -0.27
CA SER A 114 -20.06 8.18 1.09
C SER A 114 -20.94 7.51 2.15
N PHE A 115 -20.34 7.07 3.26
CA PHE A 115 -21.04 6.41 4.38
C PHE A 115 -20.26 6.54 5.69
N ASN A 116 -20.96 6.56 6.83
CA ASN A 116 -20.37 6.22 8.13
C ASN A 116 -20.36 4.71 8.30
N ILE A 117 -19.41 4.16 9.05
CA ILE A 117 -19.26 2.71 9.21
C ILE A 117 -20.54 2.02 9.72
N THR A 118 -21.27 2.66 10.63
CA THR A 118 -22.55 2.18 11.20
C THR A 118 -23.71 2.18 10.20
N ASP A 119 -23.64 2.97 9.14
CA ASP A 119 -24.67 3.09 8.11
C ASP A 119 -24.31 2.37 6.80
N ARG A 120 -23.16 1.70 6.74
CA ARG A 120 -22.65 1.00 5.53
C ARG A 120 -23.75 0.19 4.85
N GLU A 121 -24.37 -0.74 5.57
CA GLU A 121 -25.36 -1.67 5.00
C GLU A 121 -26.59 -0.95 4.44
N LYS A 122 -27.03 0.14 5.08
CA LYS A 122 -28.14 0.97 4.59
C LYS A 122 -27.78 1.63 3.27
N VAL A 123 -26.56 2.17 3.17
CA VAL A 123 -26.06 2.81 1.94
C VAL A 123 -25.90 1.78 0.83
N GLU A 124 -25.31 0.62 1.12
CA GLU A 124 -25.17 -0.49 0.16
C GLU A 124 -26.54 -0.93 -0.40
N LYS A 125 -27.53 -1.11 0.47
CA LYS A 125 -28.90 -1.48 0.08
C LYS A 125 -29.54 -0.40 -0.79
N ARG A 126 -29.44 0.87 -0.40
CA ARG A 126 -29.97 2.00 -1.16
C ARG A 126 -29.32 2.14 -2.54
N ARG A 127 -28.02 1.83 -2.65
CA ARG A 127 -27.25 1.91 -3.91
C ARG A 127 -27.30 0.62 -4.72
N ASN A 128 -27.93 -0.43 -4.19
CA ASN A 128 -27.91 -1.78 -4.74
C ASN A 128 -26.48 -2.24 -5.11
N LYS A 129 -25.54 -2.01 -4.19
CA LYS A 129 -24.12 -2.27 -4.40
C LYS A 129 -23.43 -2.61 -3.08
N LYS A 130 -22.75 -3.76 -3.05
CA LYS A 130 -21.79 -4.09 -1.99
C LYS A 130 -20.48 -3.34 -2.19
N PHE A 131 -19.92 -2.85 -1.09
CA PHE A 131 -18.61 -2.22 -1.07
C PHE A 131 -17.55 -3.24 -0.69
N ILE A 132 -16.41 -3.18 -1.37
CA ILE A 132 -15.24 -4.00 -1.05
C ILE A 132 -14.31 -3.23 -0.13
N THR A 133 -14.22 -1.92 -0.33
CA THR A 133 -13.41 -1.04 0.52
C THR A 133 -14.18 0.20 0.95
N GLY A 134 -13.74 0.80 2.05
CA GLY A 134 -14.16 2.14 2.47
C GLY A 134 -12.92 2.98 2.76
N TYR A 135 -12.64 3.99 1.93
CA TYR A 135 -11.45 4.83 2.06
C TYR A 135 -11.76 6.18 2.71
N ASN A 136 -10.84 6.68 3.53
CA ASN A 136 -10.75 8.09 3.88
C ASN A 136 -9.27 8.54 3.76
N PHE A 137 -9.08 9.77 3.30
CA PHE A 137 -7.80 10.36 2.92
C PHE A 137 -7.61 11.68 3.68
N ASP A 138 -6.37 12.15 3.86
CA ASP A 138 -6.05 13.46 4.47
C ASP A 138 -6.49 13.62 5.95
N ILE A 139 -6.51 12.51 6.69
CA ILE A 139 -7.05 12.45 8.06
C ILE A 139 -6.12 12.99 9.15
N SER A 140 -4.86 13.27 8.85
CA SER A 140 -3.89 13.72 9.87
C SER A 140 -4.22 15.10 10.44
N SER A 141 -4.86 15.97 9.65
CA SER A 141 -5.35 17.26 10.12
C SER A 141 -6.48 17.14 11.16
N LEU A 142 -7.13 15.98 11.22
CA LEU A 142 -8.32 15.72 12.04
C LEU A 142 -8.03 14.86 13.28
N CYS A 143 -6.89 14.15 13.32
CA CYS A 143 -6.52 13.25 14.41
C CYS A 143 -5.08 13.52 14.89
N PRO A 144 -4.88 14.03 16.12
CA PRO A 144 -3.55 14.29 16.69
C PRO A 144 -2.62 13.07 16.67
N ALA A 145 -3.10 11.88 17.01
CA ALA A 145 -2.31 10.65 16.94
C ALA A 145 -1.76 10.36 15.53
N ILE A 146 -2.57 10.55 14.49
CA ILE A 146 -2.12 10.36 13.10
C ILE A 146 -1.14 11.45 12.68
N LYS A 147 -1.38 12.70 13.09
CA LYS A 147 -0.44 13.80 12.86
C LYS A 147 0.92 13.54 13.51
N ASN A 148 0.93 12.96 14.71
CA ASN A 148 2.14 12.58 15.41
C ASN A 148 2.86 11.44 14.68
N LEU A 149 2.12 10.44 14.17
CA LEU A 149 2.67 9.39 13.31
C LEU A 149 3.33 9.95 12.05
N GLU A 150 2.66 10.84 11.32
CA GLU A 150 3.22 11.47 10.11
C GLU A 150 4.51 12.25 10.38
N LYS A 151 4.68 12.75 11.61
CA LYS A 151 5.85 13.53 12.04
C LYS A 151 6.84 12.73 12.87
N ASP A 152 6.62 11.44 13.07
CA ASP A 152 7.44 10.64 13.97
C ASP A 152 8.89 10.55 13.45
N PRO A 153 9.88 10.96 14.26
CA PRO A 153 11.25 11.08 13.80
C PRO A 153 11.86 9.75 13.33
N LYS A 154 11.46 8.59 13.89
CA LYS A 154 11.99 7.29 13.46
C LYS A 154 11.41 6.85 12.12
N LEU A 155 10.15 7.14 11.81
CA LEU A 155 9.59 6.85 10.47
C LEU A 155 10.30 7.65 9.39
N TRP A 156 10.54 8.94 9.66
CA TRP A 156 11.31 9.83 8.79
C TRP A 156 12.76 9.35 8.63
N GLU A 157 13.42 8.93 9.72
CA GLU A 157 14.78 8.43 9.68
C GLU A 157 14.90 7.13 8.87
N ILE A 158 13.96 6.19 9.04
CA ILE A 158 13.88 4.97 8.21
C ILE A 158 13.75 5.35 6.74
N ALA A 159 12.81 6.23 6.38
CA ALA A 159 12.58 6.63 5.00
C ALA A 159 13.82 7.31 4.40
N ASN A 160 14.44 8.20 5.15
CA ASN A 160 15.65 8.89 4.72
C ASN A 160 16.85 7.95 4.53
N LYS A 161 17.11 7.04 5.48
CA LYS A 161 18.21 6.07 5.39
C LYS A 161 17.96 5.00 4.30
N TYR A 162 16.70 4.67 4.04
CA TYR A 162 16.32 3.75 2.96
C TYR A 162 16.47 4.42 1.59
N PHE A 163 15.99 5.65 1.43
CA PHE A 163 16.08 6.40 0.17
C PHE A 163 17.45 7.02 -0.09
N GLU A 164 18.28 7.19 0.95
CA GLU A 164 19.57 7.90 0.91
C GLU A 164 19.43 9.34 0.40
N LYS A 165 18.23 9.92 0.58
CA LYS A 165 17.78 11.23 0.12
C LYS A 165 16.70 11.77 1.06
N LYS A 166 16.37 13.04 0.92
CA LYS A 166 15.27 13.64 1.68
C LYS A 166 13.92 13.06 1.19
N PRO A 167 13.17 12.33 2.04
CA PRO A 167 11.83 11.87 1.70
C PRO A 167 10.82 13.03 1.73
N VAL A 168 9.69 12.83 1.07
CA VAL A 168 8.48 13.64 1.17
C VAL A 168 7.41 12.76 1.81
N ASN A 169 6.79 13.22 2.90
CA ASN A 169 5.57 12.62 3.42
C ASN A 169 4.40 13.10 2.54
N ILE A 170 3.59 12.16 2.04
CA ILE A 170 2.51 12.51 1.10
C ILE A 170 1.19 12.73 1.82
N ILE A 171 0.57 11.64 2.26
CA ILE A 171 -0.77 11.63 2.84
C ILE A 171 -0.93 10.36 3.66
N SER A 172 -1.55 10.46 4.83
CA SER A 172 -2.07 9.29 5.52
C SER A 172 -3.45 8.92 5.01
N ARG A 173 -3.66 7.62 4.80
CA ARG A 173 -4.97 7.07 4.42
C ARG A 173 -5.38 5.98 5.38
N ILE A 174 -6.67 5.91 5.65
CA ILE A 174 -7.27 4.82 6.42
C ILE A 174 -8.31 4.13 5.55
N TRP A 175 -8.33 2.81 5.57
CA TRP A 175 -9.35 2.09 4.83
C TRP A 175 -9.78 0.80 5.47
N TRP A 176 -11.07 0.52 5.28
CA TRP A 176 -11.64 -0.78 5.52
C TRP A 176 -11.48 -1.65 4.28
N MET A 177 -11.19 -2.93 4.50
CA MET A 177 -11.47 -4.02 3.58
C MET A 177 -12.62 -4.83 4.19
N PHE A 178 -13.72 -4.96 3.44
CA PHE A 178 -14.94 -5.57 3.95
C PHE A 178 -15.07 -7.03 3.52
N VAL A 179 -15.71 -7.84 4.37
CA VAL A 179 -16.06 -9.23 4.08
C VAL A 179 -16.80 -9.32 2.75
N GLN A 180 -16.30 -10.18 1.88
CA GLN A 180 -16.93 -10.48 0.60
C GLN A 180 -17.42 -11.92 0.56
N GLU A 181 -18.45 -12.15 -0.25
CA GLU A 181 -18.75 -13.47 -0.74
C GLU A 181 -17.59 -13.94 -1.67
N LYS A 182 -17.41 -15.26 -1.82
CA LYS A 182 -16.26 -15.84 -2.55
C LYS A 182 -16.09 -15.30 -3.97
N GLU A 183 -17.16 -14.81 -4.60
CA GLU A 183 -17.12 -14.20 -5.92
C GLU A 183 -17.01 -12.68 -5.82
N VAL A 184 -15.79 -12.16 -6.03
CA VAL A 184 -15.55 -10.72 -6.14
C VAL A 184 -15.54 -10.29 -7.61
N GLU A 185 -16.14 -9.12 -7.89
CA GLU A 185 -16.15 -8.52 -9.23
C GLU A 185 -14.74 -8.48 -9.86
N GLU A 186 -14.65 -8.77 -11.16
CA GLU A 186 -13.39 -8.88 -11.90
C GLU A 186 -12.54 -7.60 -11.86
N ARG A 187 -13.17 -6.44 -11.62
CA ARG A 187 -12.51 -5.14 -11.50
C ARG A 187 -11.65 -5.00 -10.23
N VAL A 188 -11.95 -5.74 -9.16
CA VAL A 188 -11.22 -5.65 -7.88
C VAL A 188 -10.24 -6.80 -7.68
N LYS A 189 -10.30 -7.84 -8.52
CA LYS A 189 -9.33 -8.95 -8.55
C LYS A 189 -7.87 -8.51 -8.67
N GLY A 190 -7.60 -7.31 -9.17
CA GLY A 190 -6.24 -6.77 -9.26
C GLY A 190 -5.56 -6.64 -7.90
N VAL A 191 -6.28 -6.16 -6.88
CA VAL A 191 -5.74 -5.98 -5.50
C VAL A 191 -5.50 -7.32 -4.82
N PHE A 192 -6.24 -8.36 -5.23
CA PHE A 192 -6.14 -9.72 -4.71
C PHE A 192 -5.19 -10.63 -5.51
N ARG A 193 -4.55 -10.11 -6.55
CA ARG A 193 -3.45 -10.78 -7.27
C ARG A 193 -2.15 -10.11 -6.89
N PHE A 194 -1.05 -10.86 -6.92
CA PHE A 194 0.26 -10.27 -6.66
C PHE A 194 0.55 -9.16 -7.66
N HIS A 195 0.86 -7.97 -7.18
CA HIS A 195 1.22 -6.81 -7.98
C HIS A 195 2.28 -6.00 -7.23
N TYR A 196 2.82 -4.98 -7.87
CA TYR A 196 3.68 -4.00 -7.22
C TYR A 196 3.22 -2.61 -7.64
N ASP A 197 3.38 -1.65 -6.76
CA ASP A 197 2.98 -0.28 -7.02
C ASP A 197 4.11 0.53 -7.63
N LEU A 198 3.72 1.53 -8.41
CA LEU A 198 4.61 2.44 -9.13
C LEU A 198 4.19 3.87 -8.79
N GLU A 199 4.23 4.18 -7.50
CA GLU A 199 3.85 5.50 -6.98
C GLU A 199 5.00 6.51 -7.12
N ASP A 200 6.24 6.03 -7.02
CA ASP A 200 7.46 6.79 -7.29
C ASP A 200 8.63 5.81 -7.59
N TYR A 201 9.80 6.35 -7.97
CA TYR A 201 11.08 5.65 -8.06
C TYR A 201 11.54 5.08 -6.73
N TRP A 202 11.14 5.68 -5.60
CA TRP A 202 11.37 5.16 -4.27
C TRP A 202 10.19 5.54 -3.39
N CYS A 203 9.61 4.56 -2.72
CA CYS A 203 8.43 4.72 -1.89
C CYS A 203 8.54 3.77 -0.70
N LEU A 204 8.02 4.19 0.45
CA LEU A 204 7.79 3.34 1.61
C LEU A 204 6.37 3.58 2.11
N LYS A 205 5.71 2.48 2.44
CA LYS A 205 4.40 2.49 3.09
C LYS A 205 4.55 1.90 4.48
N PHE A 206 4.36 2.73 5.49
CA PHE A 206 4.18 2.27 6.86
C PHE A 206 2.70 1.94 7.01
N MET A 207 2.39 0.70 7.35
CA MET A 207 1.03 0.21 7.50
C MET A 207 0.81 -0.30 8.91
N PHE A 208 -0.34 0.01 9.49
CA PHE A 208 -0.72 -0.37 10.85
C PHE A 208 -2.11 -0.99 10.83
N TYR A 209 -2.23 -2.21 11.35
CA TYR A 209 -3.54 -2.82 11.57
C TYR A 209 -4.24 -2.13 12.74
N LEU A 210 -5.49 -1.73 12.53
CA LEU A 210 -6.35 -1.11 13.57
C LEU A 210 -7.42 -2.08 14.07
N THR A 211 -7.42 -3.30 13.56
CA THR A 211 -8.26 -4.45 13.94
C THR A 211 -7.40 -5.69 13.96
N ASP A 212 -7.79 -6.72 14.70
CA ASP A 212 -7.12 -8.02 14.64
C ASP A 212 -7.25 -8.65 13.25
N VAL A 213 -6.13 -9.15 12.73
CA VAL A 213 -6.05 -9.74 11.40
C VAL A 213 -5.61 -11.20 11.52
N ASP A 214 -6.55 -12.11 11.29
CA ASP A 214 -6.25 -13.52 11.07
C ASP A 214 -6.30 -13.86 9.58
N ILE A 215 -6.12 -15.13 9.22
CA ILE A 215 -6.12 -15.59 7.82
C ILE A 215 -7.46 -15.38 7.09
N TYR A 216 -8.55 -15.16 7.83
CA TYR A 216 -9.90 -14.94 7.32
C TYR A 216 -10.31 -13.45 7.30
N SER A 217 -9.49 -12.58 7.89
CA SER A 217 -9.64 -11.11 7.87
C SER A 217 -9.06 -10.43 6.61
N GLY A 218 -8.60 -11.21 5.63
CA GLY A 218 -7.96 -10.67 4.42
C GLY A 218 -6.58 -10.04 4.67
N PRO A 219 -5.61 -10.77 5.28
CA PRO A 219 -4.28 -10.26 5.58
C PRO A 219 -3.52 -9.75 4.35
N HIS A 220 -2.57 -8.85 4.61
CA HIS A 220 -1.59 -8.41 3.62
C HIS A 220 -0.58 -9.52 3.38
N VAL A 221 -0.21 -9.72 2.11
CA VAL A 221 0.78 -10.71 1.70
C VAL A 221 1.86 -9.99 0.92
N CYS A 222 3.13 -10.17 1.30
CA CYS A 222 4.30 -9.59 0.66
C CYS A 222 5.29 -10.68 0.26
N VAL A 223 5.98 -10.49 -0.86
CA VAL A 223 7.04 -11.39 -1.33
C VAL A 223 8.40 -10.79 -1.00
N ARG A 224 9.13 -11.41 -0.06
CA ARG A 224 10.45 -10.97 0.39
C ARG A 224 11.45 -10.86 -0.77
N SER A 225 12.29 -9.84 -0.70
CA SER A 225 13.35 -9.47 -1.65
C SER A 225 12.88 -9.19 -3.09
N SER A 226 11.57 -9.19 -3.34
CA SER A 226 11.04 -9.02 -4.69
C SER A 226 11.12 -7.59 -5.20
N HIS A 227 11.42 -6.59 -4.36
CA HIS A 227 11.76 -5.21 -4.75
C HIS A 227 13.12 -5.07 -5.45
N LYS A 228 13.99 -6.09 -5.38
CA LYS A 228 15.30 -6.08 -6.06
C LYS A 228 15.57 -7.32 -6.92
N LYS A 229 14.84 -8.42 -6.69
CA LYS A 229 14.97 -9.67 -7.45
C LYS A 229 13.80 -9.86 -8.43
N LYS A 230 13.44 -8.89 -9.28
CA LYS A 230 12.40 -9.10 -10.30
C LYS A 230 12.97 -9.66 -11.59
N LYS A 231 12.31 -10.66 -12.17
CA LYS A 231 12.59 -11.09 -13.55
C LYS A 231 12.49 -9.89 -14.50
N LEU A 232 13.35 -9.86 -15.51
CA LEU A 232 13.33 -8.82 -16.54
C LEU A 232 11.95 -8.70 -17.21
N ILE A 233 11.30 -9.85 -17.48
CA ILE A 233 9.95 -9.87 -18.06
C ILE A 233 8.91 -9.18 -17.17
N TYR A 234 9.08 -9.20 -15.84
CA TYR A 234 8.17 -8.49 -14.94
C TYR A 234 8.34 -6.98 -15.04
N GLN A 235 9.58 -6.51 -15.14
CA GLN A 235 9.90 -5.09 -15.28
C GLN A 235 9.42 -4.52 -16.61
N LEU A 236 9.49 -5.29 -17.70
CA LEU A 236 9.09 -4.85 -19.05
C LEU A 236 7.60 -5.04 -19.36
N SER A 237 6.86 -5.77 -18.52
CA SER A 237 5.44 -6.03 -18.77
C SER A 237 4.57 -4.81 -18.51
N LEU A 238 3.55 -4.62 -19.36
CA LEU A 238 2.48 -3.64 -19.13
C LEU A 238 1.48 -4.10 -18.05
N LEU A 239 1.35 -5.42 -17.86
CA LEU A 239 0.56 -6.01 -16.79
C LEU A 239 1.46 -6.27 -15.59
N ARG A 240 1.12 -5.68 -14.45
CA ARG A 240 1.89 -5.82 -13.22
C ARG A 240 1.42 -7.00 -12.37
N GLU A 241 0.20 -7.49 -12.61
CA GLU A 241 -0.37 -8.60 -11.84
C GLU A 241 0.23 -9.95 -12.22
N ARG A 242 0.48 -10.79 -11.22
CA ARG A 242 0.98 -12.16 -11.35
C ARG A 242 0.08 -13.11 -10.58
N ASP A 243 0.06 -14.35 -11.06
CA ASP A 243 -0.62 -15.45 -10.37
C ASP A 243 0.27 -15.99 -9.25
N ASP A 244 -0.38 -16.57 -8.24
CA ASP A 244 0.27 -17.19 -7.10
C ASP A 244 1.33 -18.21 -7.52
N ASP A 245 0.98 -19.10 -8.46
CA ASP A 245 1.92 -20.14 -8.94
C ASP A 245 3.17 -19.54 -9.58
N ASP A 246 3.06 -18.47 -10.38
CA ASP A 246 4.23 -17.83 -11.00
C ASP A 246 5.14 -17.18 -9.93
N ILE A 247 4.54 -16.57 -8.91
CA ILE A 247 5.27 -16.00 -7.78
C ILE A 247 5.95 -17.10 -6.97
N ILE A 248 5.23 -18.14 -6.56
CA ILE A 248 5.75 -19.24 -5.74
C ILE A 248 6.83 -20.00 -6.49
N ASN A 249 6.63 -20.31 -7.78
CA ASN A 249 7.62 -21.04 -8.58
C ASN A 249 8.95 -20.28 -8.73
N TYR A 250 8.94 -18.95 -8.69
CA TYR A 250 10.15 -18.16 -8.86
C TYR A 250 10.78 -17.70 -7.54
N TYR A 251 9.97 -17.28 -6.58
CA TYR A 251 10.44 -16.74 -5.31
C TYR A 251 10.50 -17.80 -4.21
N GLY A 252 9.81 -18.94 -4.34
CA GLY A 252 9.66 -19.92 -3.26
C GLY A 252 8.55 -19.53 -2.28
N SER A 253 7.81 -20.52 -1.78
CA SER A 253 6.72 -20.30 -0.83
C SER A 253 7.21 -19.70 0.50
N GLU A 254 8.45 -19.99 0.89
CA GLU A 254 9.10 -19.47 2.10
C GLU A 254 9.33 -17.96 2.07
N ASN A 255 9.36 -17.37 0.87
CA ASN A 255 9.49 -15.92 0.68
C ASN A 255 8.13 -15.22 0.56
N VAL A 256 7.01 -15.96 0.56
CA VAL A 256 5.66 -15.39 0.58
C VAL A 256 5.21 -15.23 2.03
N LEU A 257 5.32 -14.01 2.54
CA LEU A 257 4.98 -13.65 3.91
C LEU A 257 3.51 -13.20 3.98
N THR A 258 2.70 -13.90 4.76
CA THR A 258 1.34 -13.48 5.12
C THR A 258 1.36 -12.87 6.52
N ILE A 259 0.82 -11.66 6.68
CA ILE A 259 0.88 -10.90 7.93
C ILE A 259 -0.47 -11.01 8.66
N CYS A 260 -0.56 -11.98 9.58
CA CYS A 260 -1.70 -12.20 10.47
C CYS A 260 -1.32 -11.79 11.88
N GLU A 261 -1.74 -10.60 12.31
CA GLU A 261 -1.29 -9.96 13.54
C GLU A 261 -2.42 -9.18 14.21
N GLN A 262 -2.25 -8.83 15.48
CA GLN A 262 -3.24 -8.11 16.27
C GLN A 262 -3.31 -6.62 15.91
N ALA A 263 -4.39 -5.97 16.33
CA ALA A 263 -4.51 -4.51 16.26
C ALA A 263 -3.29 -3.84 16.93
N GLY A 264 -2.80 -2.76 16.33
CA GLY A 264 -1.58 -2.07 16.73
C GLY A 264 -0.32 -2.59 16.06
N PHE A 265 -0.33 -3.79 15.47
CA PHE A 265 0.82 -4.28 14.72
C PHE A 265 1.09 -3.41 13.49
N GLY A 266 2.35 -3.02 13.33
CA GLY A 266 2.78 -2.23 12.18
C GLY A 266 3.97 -2.81 11.45
N PHE A 267 4.06 -2.48 10.18
CA PHE A 267 5.13 -2.88 9.29
C PHE A 267 5.41 -1.78 8.26
N VAL A 268 6.59 -1.84 7.66
CA VAL A 268 6.99 -0.94 6.59
C VAL A 268 7.38 -1.76 5.37
N GLU A 269 6.92 -1.36 4.20
CA GLU A 269 7.13 -2.07 2.94
C GLU A 269 7.59 -1.10 1.84
N ASP A 270 8.57 -1.54 1.04
CA ASP A 270 8.79 -0.97 -0.29
C ASP A 270 7.71 -1.54 -1.22
N PRO A 271 6.73 -0.75 -1.68
CA PRO A 271 5.61 -1.27 -2.44
C PRO A 271 6.01 -1.71 -3.85
N PHE A 272 7.28 -1.56 -4.22
CA PHE A 272 7.84 -2.25 -5.37
C PHE A 272 8.02 -3.75 -5.13
N CYS A 273 7.95 -4.26 -3.89
CA CYS A 273 7.72 -5.67 -3.62
C CYS A 273 6.43 -6.15 -4.30
N PHE A 274 6.43 -7.41 -4.77
CA PHE A 274 5.17 -8.07 -5.07
C PHE A 274 4.39 -8.25 -3.78
N HIS A 275 3.15 -7.78 -3.79
CA HIS A 275 2.24 -7.87 -2.67
C HIS A 275 0.81 -8.02 -3.14
N LYS A 276 -0.09 -8.39 -2.24
CA LYS A 276 -1.53 -8.43 -2.45
C LYS A 276 -2.27 -8.34 -1.12
N GLY A 277 -3.51 -7.88 -1.18
CA GLY A 277 -4.49 -8.24 -0.16
C GLY A 277 -5.02 -9.65 -0.40
N THR A 278 -5.55 -10.29 0.63
CA THR A 278 -6.45 -11.43 0.46
C THR A 278 -7.88 -10.97 0.74
N ILE A 279 -8.85 -11.72 0.22
CA ILE A 279 -10.27 -11.37 0.36
C ILE A 279 -10.69 -11.69 1.81
N PRO A 280 -11.18 -10.72 2.60
CA PRO A 280 -11.76 -11.03 3.90
C PRO A 280 -13.04 -11.83 3.73
N VAL A 281 -13.17 -12.91 4.50
CA VAL A 281 -14.31 -13.84 4.40
C VAL A 281 -15.08 -13.98 5.71
N GLN A 282 -14.51 -13.55 6.84
CA GLN A 282 -15.18 -13.61 8.15
C GLN A 282 -15.20 -12.29 8.91
N LYS A 283 -14.13 -11.48 8.80
CA LYS A 283 -13.99 -10.23 9.55
C LYS A 283 -13.52 -9.12 8.63
N ASP A 284 -14.05 -7.92 8.88
CA ASP A 284 -13.56 -6.71 8.23
C ASP A 284 -12.18 -6.35 8.78
N ARG A 285 -11.34 -5.75 7.95
CA ARG A 285 -9.99 -5.29 8.33
C ARG A 285 -9.87 -3.80 8.15
N LEU A 286 -9.46 -3.10 9.20
CA LEU A 286 -9.10 -1.68 9.15
C LEU A 286 -7.59 -1.51 9.21
N ILE A 287 -7.07 -0.66 8.34
CA ILE A 287 -5.63 -0.39 8.25
C ILE A 287 -5.40 1.10 8.02
N LEU A 288 -4.36 1.62 8.67
CA LEU A 288 -3.81 2.97 8.46
C LEU A 288 -2.52 2.84 7.66
N GLU A 289 -2.31 3.73 6.69
CA GLU A 289 -1.04 3.88 6.00
C GLU A 289 -0.51 5.30 6.16
N VAL A 290 0.79 5.39 6.42
CA VAL A 290 1.60 6.62 6.31
C VAL A 290 2.62 6.40 5.19
N LYS A 291 2.63 7.29 4.20
CA LYS A 291 3.41 7.11 2.97
C LYS A 291 4.54 8.13 2.81
N PHE A 292 5.71 7.65 2.42
CA PHE A 292 6.86 8.45 2.04
C PHE A 292 7.32 8.15 0.62
N THR A 293 7.69 9.18 -0.13
CA THR A 293 8.26 9.08 -1.49
C THR A 293 9.48 9.99 -1.65
N LEU A 294 10.15 9.98 -2.81
CA LEU A 294 11.13 11.02 -3.14
C LEU A 294 10.47 12.27 -3.72
N ASN A 295 9.40 12.10 -4.48
CA ASN A 295 8.66 13.17 -5.15
C ASN A 295 7.16 12.99 -4.96
N HIS A 296 6.46 14.11 -5.01
CA HIS A 296 5.00 14.12 -4.98
C HIS A 296 4.43 14.15 -6.41
N TYR A 297 4.27 12.98 -7.01
CA TYR A 297 3.63 12.84 -8.32
C TYR A 297 2.10 12.73 -8.24
N GLU A 298 1.56 12.30 -7.10
CA GLU A 298 0.11 12.12 -6.89
C GLU A 298 -0.59 13.41 -6.47
#